data_AF-A0A348UKN1-F1
#
_entry.id   AF-A0A348UKN1-F1
#
_cell.length_a   1.000
_cell.length_b   1.000
_cell.length_c   1.000
_cell.angle_alpha   90.00
_cell.angle_beta   90.00
_cell.angle_gamma   90.00
#
_symmetry.space_group_name_H-M   'P 1'
#
loop_
_entity.id
_entity.type
_entity.pdbx_description
1 polymer ?
#
loop_
_entity_poly.entity_id
_entity_poly.type
_entity_poly.pdbx_seq_one_letter_code
_entity_poly.pdbx_strand_id
1 'polypeptide(L)' 'MSRFIFVTGGVVSSLGKGILTSSLAAVLEARSLNVNVLKMDPYINVDPGTMSPFQ' A
#
# COMPACT_ATOMS: atom_id res chain seq x y z
N MET A 1 -20.59 5.68 -5.81
CA MET A 1 -19.88 6.07 -4.57
C MET A 1 -18.62 5.23 -4.48
N SER A 2 -17.46 5.84 -4.28
CA SER A 2 -16.21 5.10 -4.06
C SER A 2 -16.26 4.34 -2.73
N ARG A 3 -15.66 3.16 -2.69
CA ARG A 3 -15.48 2.36 -1.47
C ARG A 3 -14.02 2.46 -1.05
N PHE A 4 -13.78 2.48 0.25
CA PHE A 4 -12.43 2.54 0.83
C PHE A 4 -12.17 1.29 1.66
N ILE A 5 -10.98 0.71 1.48
CA ILE A 5 -10.47 -0.41 2.28
C ILE A 5 -9.18 0.08 2.94
N PHE A 6 -9.15 0.12 4.27
CA PHE A 6 -7.96 0.49 5.03
C PHE A 6 -7.18 -0.77 5.43
N VAL A 7 -5.92 -0.85 5.02
CA VAL A 7 -5.03 -1.97 5.36
C VAL A 7 -4.04 -1.53 6.42
N THR A 8 -4.16 -2.06 7.63
CA THR A 8 -3.27 -1.81 8.76
C THR A 8 -2.42 -3.03 9.10
N GLY A 9 -1.37 -2.85 9.91
CA GLY A 9 -0.52 -3.96 10.39
C GLY A 9 -0.26 -3.86 11.87
N GLY A 10 -0.24 -5.01 12.55
CA GLY A 10 0.13 -5.13 13.96
C GLY A 10 1.36 -6.02 14.16
N VAL A 11 1.85 -6.05 15.41
CA VAL A 11 2.95 -6.89 15.90
C VAL A 11 4.32 -6.51 15.34
N VAL A 12 4.59 -6.70 14.05
CA VAL A 12 5.90 -6.42 13.43
C VAL A 12 5.76 -5.77 12.04
N SER A 13 6.81 -5.06 11.62
CA SER A 13 6.98 -4.57 10.25
C SER A 13 7.41 -5.70 9.29
N SER A 14 7.56 -5.40 8.00
CA SER A 14 8.02 -6.36 6.97
C SER A 14 7.15 -7.60 6.72
N LEU A 15 5.93 -7.65 7.25
CA LEU A 15 4.94 -8.72 7.02
C LEU A 15 4.37 -8.85 5.58
N GLY A 16 4.90 -8.10 4.61
CA GLY A 16 4.39 -8.17 3.23
C GLY A 16 3.04 -7.47 3.00
N LYS A 17 2.68 -6.46 3.82
CA LYS A 17 1.43 -5.69 3.66
C LYS A 17 1.23 -5.09 2.27
N GLY A 18 2.32 -4.64 1.63
CA GLY A 18 2.29 -4.12 0.26
C GLY A 18 1.85 -5.21 -0.72
N ILE A 19 2.51 -6.37 -0.68
CA ILE A 19 2.17 -7.53 -1.53
C ILE A 19 0.72 -7.97 -1.31
N LEU A 20 0.28 -8.08 -0.05
CA LEU A 20 -1.10 -8.43 0.27
C LEU A 20 -2.10 -7.45 -0.35
N THR A 21 -1.84 -6.15 -0.23
CA THR A 21 -2.71 -5.09 -0.77
C THR A 21 -2.75 -5.13 -2.29
N SER A 22 -1.59 -5.31 -2.94
CA SER A 22 -1.49 -5.43 -4.40
C SER A 22 -2.20 -6.67 -4.93
N SER A 23 -2.08 -7.82 -4.25
CA SER A 23 -2.79 -9.05 -4.63
C SER A 23 -4.31 -8.90 -4.48
N LEU A 24 -4.78 -8.24 -3.43
CA LEU A 24 -6.21 -7.93 -3.26
C LEU A 24 -6.71 -7.01 -4.38
N ALA A 25 -5.95 -5.97 -4.73
CA ALA A 25 -6.29 -5.07 -5.82
C ALA A 25 -6.38 -5.83 -7.16
N ALA A 26 -5.42 -6.70 -7.47
CA ALA A 26 -5.43 -7.51 -8.68
C ALA A 26 -6.67 -8.41 -8.80
N VAL A 27 -7.12 -9.01 -7.69
CA VAL A 27 -8.37 -9.82 -7.67
C VAL A 27 -9.61 -8.95 -7.90
N LEU A 28 -9.66 -7.73 -7.37
CA LEU A 28 -10.77 -6.81 -7.57
C LEU A 28 -10.79 -6.27 -9.01
N GLU A 29 -9.64 -5.95 -9.59
CA GLU A 29 -9.50 -5.58 -11.00
C GLU A 29 -9.95 -6.72 -11.93
N ALA A 30 -9.59 -7.98 -11.61
CA ALA A 30 -10.07 -9.15 -12.35
C ALA A 30 -11.60 -9.31 -12.32
N ARG A 31 -12.28 -8.68 -11.35
CA ARG A 31 -13.75 -8.59 -11.29
C ARG A 31 -14.31 -7.34 -11.98
N SER A 32 -13.52 -6.70 -12.83
CA SER A 32 -13.88 -5.47 -13.56
C SER A 32 -14.25 -4.29 -12.65
N LEU A 33 -13.70 -4.25 -11.43
CA LEU A 33 -13.83 -3.10 -10.55
C LEU A 33 -12.71 -2.10 -10.84
N ASN A 34 -13.05 -0.80 -10.84
CA ASN A 34 -12.04 0.25 -10.89
C ASN A 34 -11.43 0.41 -9.49
N VAL A 35 -10.13 0.13 -9.38
CA VAL A 35 -9.39 0.09 -8.11
C VAL A 35 -8.19 1.02 -8.20
N ASN A 36 -7.87 1.68 -7.08
CA ASN A 36 -6.65 2.45 -6.91
C ASN A 36 -6.04 2.12 -5.55
N VAL A 37 -4.71 2.06 -5.48
CA VAL A 37 -3.95 1.78 -4.25
C VAL A 37 -3.14 3.03 -3.89
N LEU A 38 -3.32 3.51 -2.65
CA LEU A 38 -2.54 4.59 -2.06
C LEU A 38 -1.71 4.07 -0.90
N LYS A 39 -0.42 4.42 -0.88
CA LYS A 39 0.47 4.15 0.23
C LYS A 39 0.58 5.39 1.13
N MET A 40 0.35 5.23 2.42
CA MET A 40 0.64 6.24 3.44
C MET A 40 1.90 5.83 4.18
N ASP A 41 2.97 6.60 3.99
CA ASP A 41 4.22 6.39 4.69
C ASP A 41 4.35 7.36 5.88
N PRO A 42 4.69 6.87 7.09
CA PRO A 42 4.73 7.70 8.30
C PRO A 42 6.09 8.39 8.52
N TYR A 43 6.92 8.54 7.49
CA TYR A 43 8.21 9.23 7.60
C TYR A 43 8.03 10.76 7.49
N ILE A 44 8.99 11.51 8.04
CA ILE A 44 8.96 12.97 8.02
C ILE A 44 9.47 13.57 6.70
N ASN A 45 10.21 12.78 5.92
CA ASN A 45 10.69 13.20 4.60
C ASN A 45 9.48 13.59 3.73
N VAL A 46 9.58 14.73 3.04
CA VAL A 46 8.52 15.20 2.14
C VAL A 46 8.34 14.21 0.98
N ASP A 47 9.44 13.63 0.52
CA ASP A 47 9.49 12.65 -0.54
C ASP A 47 10.68 11.69 -0.32
N PRO A 48 10.63 10.48 -0.89
CA PRO A 48 11.69 9.49 -0.75
C PRO A 48 12.97 9.83 -1.56
N GLY A 49 12.97 10.86 -2.39
CA GLY A 49 14.14 11.27 -3.19
C GLY A 49 15.32 11.75 -2.36
N THR A 50 15.09 12.07 -1.09
CA THR A 50 16.14 12.42 -0.11
C THR A 50 16.68 11.21 0.67
N MET A 51 16.11 10.02 0.46
CA MET A 51 16.54 8.80 1.15
C MET A 51 17.69 8.11 0.42
N SER A 52 18.58 7.47 1.17
CA SER A 52 19.62 6.61 0.59
C SER A 52 19.01 5.32 0.03
N PRO A 53 19.24 4.95 -1.24
CA PRO A 53 18.71 3.72 -1.82
C PRO A 53 19.28 2.42 -1.24
N PHE A 54 20.38 2.49 -0.49
CA PHE A 54 21.06 1.34 0.12
C PHE A 54 20.53 1.00 1.52
N GLN A 55 19.62 1.82 2.05
CA GLN A 55 18.99 1.68 3.35
C GLN A 55 17.54 1.20 3.18
#